data_AF-A0A7J4KJ42-F1
#
_entry.id   AF-A0A7J4KJ42-F1
#
_cell.length_a   1.000
_cell.length_b   1.000
_cell.length_c   1.000
_cell.angle_alpha   90.00
_cell.angle_beta   90.00
_cell.angle_gamma   90.00
#
_symmetry.space_group_name_H-M   'P 1'
#
loop_
_entity.id
_entity.type
_entity.pdbx_description
1 polymer ?
#
loop_
_entity_poly.entity_id
_entity_poly.type
_entity_poly.pdbx_seq_one_letter_code
_entity_poly.pdbx_strand_id
1 'polypeptide(L)'
;EDLKKETVFYIDLWHGKCRDAYLVKGEKQAKFVFKGPYSNWKKVIRKELDPIRGLIRGMFTVDGDSRVILDQAKAAQELVNIASTIPVVF
;
A
#
# COMPACT_ATOMS: atom_id res chain seq x y z
N GLU A 1 18.28 -6.08 3.15
CA GLU A 1 18.71 -4.91 2.36
C GLU A 1 17.59 -3.91 2.36
N ASP A 2 17.71 -3.05 3.35
CA ASP A 2 16.60 -2.45 4.06
C ASP A 2 16.56 -0.96 3.80
N LEU A 3 15.35 -0.47 3.59
CA LEU A 3 15.04 0.93 3.44
C LEU A 3 15.58 1.68 4.67
N LYS A 4 16.62 2.51 4.48
CA LYS A 4 17.37 3.15 5.59
C LYS A 4 16.53 4.14 6.41
N LYS A 5 15.44 4.63 5.85
CA LYS A 5 14.52 5.60 6.46
C LYS A 5 13.10 5.22 6.10
N GLU A 6 12.18 5.44 7.04
CA GLU A 6 10.76 5.35 6.74
C GLU A 6 10.43 6.25 5.55
N THR A 7 9.69 5.70 4.59
CA THR A 7 9.30 6.36 3.36
C THR A 7 7.79 6.26 3.26
N VAL A 8 7.12 7.41 3.24
CA VAL A 8 5.67 7.50 3.23
C VAL A 8 5.22 8.12 1.92
N PHE A 9 4.32 7.44 1.21
CA PHE A 9 3.66 7.99 0.04
C PHE A 9 2.23 8.35 0.40
N TYR A 10 1.81 9.54 0.01
CA TYR A 10 0.41 9.93 0.05
C TYR A 10 -0.20 9.75 -1.33
N ILE A 11 -1.37 9.11 -1.38
CA ILE A 11 -2.11 8.84 -2.61
C ILE A 11 -3.54 9.30 -2.40
N ASP A 12 -3.99 10.26 -3.22
CA ASP A 12 -5.35 10.80 -3.16
C ASP A 12 -6.27 10.04 -4.12
N LEU A 13 -7.05 9.11 -3.59
CA LEU A 13 -8.00 8.29 -4.33
C LEU A 13 -9.43 8.78 -4.14
N TRP A 14 -10.13 9.05 -5.24
CA TRP A 14 -11.51 9.55 -5.24
C TRP A 14 -12.32 8.95 -6.40
N HIS A 15 -13.39 8.21 -6.07
CA HIS A 15 -14.27 7.52 -7.05
C HIS A 15 -13.51 6.81 -8.19
N GLY A 16 -12.49 6.02 -7.85
CA GLY A 16 -11.70 5.25 -8.81
C GLY A 16 -10.64 6.07 -9.57
N LYS A 17 -10.45 7.35 -9.25
CA LYS A 17 -9.39 8.19 -9.81
C LYS A 17 -8.31 8.48 -8.78
N CYS A 18 -7.06 8.47 -9.22
CA CYS A 18 -5.95 9.04 -8.47
C CYS A 18 -5.83 10.52 -8.85
N ARG A 19 -6.09 11.44 -7.91
CA ARG A 19 -6.05 12.89 -8.14
C ARG A 19 -4.65 13.47 -7.92
N ASP A 20 -3.89 12.88 -7.01
CA ASP A 20 -2.53 13.29 -6.67
C ASP A 20 -1.78 12.11 -6.00
N ALA A 21 -0.47 12.06 -6.16
CA ALA A 21 0.39 11.08 -5.50
C ALA A 21 1.83 11.59 -5.35
N TYR A 22 2.35 11.62 -4.12
CA TYR A 22 3.70 12.14 -3.85
C TYR A 22 4.31 11.57 -2.58
N LEU A 23 5.64 11.69 -2.50
CA LEU A 23 6.41 11.35 -1.32
C LEU A 23 6.21 12.41 -0.23
N VAL A 24 5.93 11.96 0.99
CA VAL A 24 5.77 12.81 2.16
C VAL A 24 7.04 12.76 3.01
N LYS A 25 7.45 13.92 3.53
CA LYS A 25 8.45 14.00 4.60
C LYS A 25 7.74 13.84 5.94
N GLY A 26 7.86 12.67 6.55
CA GLY A 26 7.20 12.34 7.83
C GLY A 26 5.78 11.82 7.63
N GLU A 27 4.89 12.15 8.55
CA GLU A 27 3.51 11.67 8.53
C GLU A 27 2.57 12.62 7.77
N LYS A 28 1.56 12.05 7.12
CA LYS A 28 0.43 12.79 6.55
C LYS A 28 -0.87 12.18 7.04
N GLN A 29 -1.78 13.02 7.50
CA GLN A 29 -3.12 12.57 7.86
C GLN A 29 -3.84 12.07 6.61
N ALA A 30 -4.31 10.83 6.67
CA ALA A 30 -5.07 10.19 5.62
C ALA A 30 -6.22 9.39 6.23
N LYS A 31 -7.27 9.14 5.44
CA LYS A 31 -8.40 8.31 5.88
C LYS A 31 -7.98 6.87 6.19
N PHE A 32 -6.99 6.38 5.46
CA PHE A 32 -6.38 5.07 5.64
C PHE A 32 -4.87 5.22 5.60
N VAL A 33 -4.16 4.56 6.53
CA VAL A 33 -2.70 4.44 6.48
C VAL A 33 -2.33 2.97 6.49
N PHE A 34 -1.78 2.48 5.38
CA PHE A 34 -1.37 1.08 5.23
C PHE A 34 0.14 0.96 5.41
N LYS A 35 0.57 0.27 6.47
CA LYS A 35 1.97 0.22 6.93
C LYS A 35 2.47 -1.22 6.99
N GLY A 36 3.76 -1.41 6.76
CA GLY A 36 4.41 -2.71 6.86
C GLY A 36 5.89 -2.63 6.49
N PRO A 37 6.68 -3.67 6.83
CA PRO A 37 8.11 -3.67 6.55
C PRO A 37 8.38 -3.68 5.04
N TYR A 38 9.48 -3.04 4.62
CA TYR A 38 9.87 -2.94 3.22
C TYR A 38 9.95 -4.31 2.52
N SER A 39 10.41 -5.34 3.23
CA SER A 39 10.46 -6.72 2.73
C SER A 39 9.09 -7.25 2.31
N ASN A 40 8.00 -6.90 3.01
CA ASN A 40 6.65 -7.30 2.63
C ASN A 40 6.16 -6.52 1.41
N TRP A 41 6.46 -5.22 1.34
CA TRP A 41 6.16 -4.41 0.14
C TRP A 41 6.84 -4.96 -1.11
N LYS A 42 8.11 -5.41 -1.02
CA LYS A 42 8.80 -6.06 -2.14
C LYS A 42 8.05 -7.31 -2.63
N LYS A 43 7.58 -8.16 -1.71
CA LYS A 43 6.78 -9.34 -2.05
C LYS A 43 5.45 -8.97 -2.73
N VAL A 44 4.80 -7.91 -2.27
CA VAL A 44 3.56 -7.40 -2.86
C VAL A 44 3.78 -6.95 -4.30
N ILE A 45 4.78 -6.11 -4.55
CA ILE A 45 5.09 -5.62 -5.90
C ILE A 45 5.53 -6.76 -6.83
N ARG A 46 6.24 -7.76 -6.32
CA ARG A 46 6.59 -8.99 -7.06
C ARG A 46 5.43 -9.97 -7.24
N LYS A 47 4.23 -9.67 -6.71
CA LYS A 47 3.04 -10.54 -6.70
C LYS A 47 3.24 -11.87 -5.97
N GLU A 48 4.24 -11.96 -5.10
CA GLU A 48 4.50 -13.09 -4.20
C GLU A 48 3.60 -13.04 -2.96
N LEU A 49 3.05 -11.86 -2.65
CA LEU A 49 2.15 -11.63 -1.53
C LEU A 49 0.94 -10.79 -1.98
N ASP A 50 -0.26 -11.34 -1.78
CA ASP A 50 -1.51 -10.59 -1.90
C ASP A 50 -1.63 -9.61 -0.70
N PRO A 51 -1.90 -8.31 -0.94
CA PRO A 51 -1.93 -7.29 0.11
C PRO A 51 -3.03 -7.53 1.16
N ILE A 52 -4.19 -8.06 0.77
CA ILE A 52 -5.32 -8.33 1.66
C ILE A 52 -5.04 -9.55 2.53
N ARG A 53 -4.48 -10.63 1.94
CA ARG A 53 -3.99 -11.77 2.72
C ARG A 53 -2.87 -11.36 3.66
N GLY A 54 -2.02 -10.43 3.23
CA GLY A 54 -0.97 -9.85 4.06
C GLY A 54 -1.54 -9.12 5.28
N LEU A 55 -2.58 -8.30 5.07
CA LEU A 55 -3.29 -7.61 6.14
C LEU A 55 -3.95 -8.61 7.12
N ILE A 56 -4.68 -9.61 6.62
CA ILE A 56 -5.35 -10.62 7.46
C ILE A 56 -4.34 -11.43 8.29
N ARG A 57 -3.16 -11.72 7.74
CA ARG A 57 -2.06 -12.42 8.44
C ARG A 57 -1.26 -11.52 9.38
N GLY A 58 -1.61 -10.24 9.52
CA GLY A 58 -0.88 -9.28 10.35
C GLY A 58 0.50 -8.87 9.81
N MET A 59 0.77 -9.15 8.53
CA MET A 59 2.02 -8.74 7.86
C MET A 59 2.01 -7.26 7.44
N PHE A 60 0.81 -6.68 7.36
CA PHE A 60 0.57 -5.25 7.25
C PHE A 60 -0.40 -4.81 8.34
N THR A 61 -0.35 -3.54 8.70
CA THR A 61 -1.33 -2.87 9.56
C THR A 61 -2.05 -1.79 8.78
N VAL A 62 -3.31 -1.53 9.13
CA VAL A 62 -4.06 -0.42 8.56
C VAL A 62 -4.66 0.43 9.67
N ASP A 63 -4.35 1.72 9.64
CA ASP A 63 -5.01 2.72 10.48
C ASP A 63 -6.23 3.25 9.71
N GLY A 64 -7.43 3.14 10.27
CA GLY A 64 -8.71 3.46 9.62
C GLY A 64 -9.75 2.35 9.81
N ASP A 65 -10.92 2.47 9.18
CA ASP A 65 -11.94 1.42 9.24
C ASP A 65 -11.55 0.22 8.36
N SER A 66 -11.00 -0.82 8.98
CA SER A 66 -10.53 -2.02 8.29
C SER A 66 -11.64 -2.74 7.51
N ARG A 67 -12.91 -2.60 7.90
CA ARG A 67 -14.04 -3.20 7.17
C ARG A 67 -14.16 -2.60 5.77
N VAL A 68 -13.97 -1.29 5.64
CA VAL A 68 -14.01 -0.61 4.33
C VAL A 68 -12.91 -1.13 3.41
N ILE A 69 -11.70 -1.37 3.93
CA ILE A 69 -10.58 -1.91 3.13
C ILE A 69 -10.88 -3.33 2.67
N LEU A 70 -11.42 -4.17 3.56
CA LEU A 70 -11.78 -5.56 3.23
C LEU A 70 -12.94 -5.63 2.22
N ASP A 71 -13.96 -4.78 2.37
CA ASP A 71 -15.06 -4.68 1.41
C ASP A 71 -14.58 -4.20 0.04
N GLN A 72 -13.56 -3.34 0.02
CA GLN A 72 -12.91 -2.82 -1.18
C GLN A 72 -11.66 -3.61 -1.57
N ALA A 73 -11.55 -4.89 -1.18
CA ALA A 73 -10.38 -5.74 -1.43
C ALA A 73 -9.96 -5.77 -2.91
N LYS A 74 -10.93 -5.75 -3.84
CA LYS A 74 -10.66 -5.70 -5.27
C LYS A 74 -9.90 -4.43 -5.67
N ALA A 75 -10.28 -3.27 -5.16
CA ALA A 75 -9.61 -2.01 -5.46
C ALA A 75 -8.16 -2.01 -4.93
N ALA A 76 -7.94 -2.53 -3.73
CA ALA A 76 -6.60 -2.69 -3.16
C ALA A 76 -5.72 -3.64 -4.00
N GLN A 77 -6.30 -4.73 -4.50
CA GLN A 77 -5.61 -5.66 -5.40
C GLN A 77 -5.25 -5.00 -6.73
N GLU A 78 -6.16 -4.21 -7.32
CA GLU A 78 -5.90 -3.50 -8.56
C GLU A 78 -4.79 -2.45 -8.43
N LEU A 79 -4.72 -1.73 -7.30
CA LEU A 79 -3.61 -0.80 -7.04
C LEU A 79 -2.25 -1.51 -7.10
N VAL A 80 -2.15 -2.70 -6.50
CA VAL A 80 -0.93 -3.52 -6.58
C VAL A 80 -0.69 -4.02 -7.99
N ASN A 81 -1.73 -4.51 -8.68
CA ASN A 81 -1.59 -5.01 -10.05
C ASN A 81 -1.02 -3.94 -10.98
N ILE A 82 -1.48 -2.69 -10.86
CA ILE A 82 -0.98 -1.55 -11.62
C ILE A 82 0.44 -1.19 -11.18
N ALA A 83 0.71 -1.11 -9.87
CA ALA A 83 2.06 -0.81 -9.38
C ALA A 83 3.11 -1.82 -9.86
N SER A 84 2.74 -3.10 -9.94
CA SER A 84 3.59 -4.19 -10.43
C SER A 84 3.90 -4.14 -11.92
N THR A 85 3.20 -3.33 -12.73
CA THR A 85 3.55 -3.18 -14.15
C THR A 85 4.71 -2.22 -14.38
N ILE A 86 5.05 -1.42 -13.36
CA ILE A 86 6.17 -0.49 -13.43
C ILE A 86 7.46 -1.32 -13.25
N PRO A 87 8.43 -1.25 -14.18
CA PRO A 87 9.73 -1.90 -13.98
C PRO A 87 10.43 -1.34 -12.74
N VAL A 88 10.75 -2.19 -11.77
CA VAL A 88 11.43 -1.80 -10.53
C VAL A 88 12.64 -2.69 -10.28
N VAL A 89 13.76 -2.07 -9.91
CA VAL A 89 14.94 -2.73 -9.34
C VAL A 89 14.97 -2.37 -7.85
N PHE A 90 15.12 -3.38 -6.99
CA PHE A 90 14.97 -3.25 -5.53
C PHE A 90 16.28 -3.13 -4.78
#